data_AF-A0A2V7NAM2-F1
#
_entry.id   AF-A0A2V7NAM2-F1
#
_cell.length_a   1.000
_cell.length_b   1.000
_cell.length_c   1.000
_cell.angle_alpha   90.00
_cell.angle_beta   90.00
_cell.angle_gamma   90.00
#
_symmetry.space_group_name_H-M   'P 1'
#
loop_
_entity.id
_entity.type
_entity.pdbx_description
1 polymer ?
#
loop_
_entity_poly.entity_id
_entity_poly.type
_entity_poly.pdbx_seq_one_letter_code
_entity_poly.pdbx_strand_id
1 'polypeptide(L)'
;MTHAAATHHTSMGLDSRKMAFWAFIGSECLLFSSLISTYLVYKGRSVVGPSPHEILNIPFTSVSTFDLLMSSLMMVLALAAVQRGDMK
;
A
#
# COMPACT_ATOMS: atom_id res chain seq x y z
N MET A 1 42.69 13.97 -10.51
CA MET A 1 41.87 13.10 -11.37
C MET A 1 40.41 13.38 -11.03
N THR A 2 39.78 14.27 -11.80
CA THR A 2 38.39 14.69 -11.62
C THR A 2 37.46 13.64 -12.22
N HIS A 3 36.82 12.82 -11.37
CA HIS A 3 35.76 11.92 -11.81
C HIS A 3 34.52 12.76 -12.15
N ALA A 4 34.26 12.93 -13.45
CA ALA A 4 33.02 13.49 -13.96
C ALA A 4 31.84 12.63 -13.48
N ALA A 5 30.88 13.25 -12.80
CA ALA A 5 29.63 12.61 -12.43
C ALA A 5 28.91 12.16 -13.71
N ALA A 6 28.81 10.85 -13.93
CA ALA A 6 28.05 10.30 -15.03
C ALA A 6 26.58 10.70 -14.86
N THR A 7 26.08 11.54 -15.77
CA THR A 7 24.65 11.84 -15.88
C THR A 7 23.90 10.54 -16.18
N HIS A 8 23.06 10.09 -15.25
CA HIS A 8 22.20 8.93 -15.48
C HIS A 8 21.14 9.28 -16.53
N HIS A 9 21.36 8.86 -17.77
CA HIS A 9 20.42 9.06 -18.87
C HIS A 9 19.26 8.05 -18.76
N THR A 10 18.10 8.50 -18.26
CA THR A 10 16.87 7.71 -18.28
C THR A 10 16.13 7.96 -19.59
N SER A 11 15.85 6.91 -20.37
CA SER A 11 15.18 7.01 -21.69
C SER A 11 13.79 7.67 -21.66
N MET A 12 13.17 7.79 -20.48
CA MET A 12 11.83 8.36 -20.26
C MET A 12 11.84 9.68 -19.48
N GLY A 13 13.02 10.25 -19.19
CA GLY A 13 13.16 11.47 -18.39
C GLY A 13 12.71 11.35 -16.92
N LEU A 14 12.42 10.13 -16.45
CA LEU A 14 11.95 9.84 -15.10
C LEU A 14 12.94 8.92 -14.38
N ASP A 15 13.18 9.19 -13.11
CA ASP A 15 14.10 8.41 -12.28
C ASP A 15 13.71 6.91 -12.27
N SER A 16 14.64 6.05 -12.70
CA SER A 16 14.44 4.60 -12.77
C SER A 16 14.05 3.98 -11.42
N ARG A 17 14.49 4.55 -10.29
CA ARG A 17 14.13 4.09 -8.94
C ARG A 17 12.68 4.38 -8.63
N LYS A 18 12.17 5.54 -9.02
CA LYS A 18 10.75 5.89 -8.86
C LYS A 18 9.88 4.93 -9.68
N MET A 19 10.30 4.62 -10.91
CA MET A 19 9.61 3.63 -11.75
C MET A 19 9.62 2.22 -11.16
N ALA A 20 10.76 1.77 -10.62
CA ALA A 20 10.85 0.49 -9.94
C ALA A 20 9.92 0.42 -8.70
N PHE A 21 9.81 1.51 -7.94
CA PHE A 21 8.88 1.59 -6.81
C PHE A 21 7.42 1.48 -7.24
N TRP A 22 7.01 2.20 -8.29
CA TRP A 22 5.65 2.08 -8.85
C TRP A 22 5.34 0.65 -9.33
N ALA A 23 6.29 0.02 -10.01
CA ALA A 23 6.14 -1.37 -10.46
C ALA A 23 6.02 -2.35 -9.28
N PHE A 24 6.80 -2.15 -8.21
CA PHE A 24 6.72 -2.95 -6.99
C PHE A 24 5.35 -2.83 -6.30
N ILE A 25 4.84 -1.60 -6.10
CA ILE A 25 3.50 -1.39 -5.54
C ILE A 25 2.41 -2.00 -6.43
N GLY A 26 2.57 -1.90 -7.76
CA GLY A 26 1.68 -2.55 -8.72
C GLY A 26 1.67 -4.08 -8.58
N SER A 27 2.84 -4.69 -8.38
CA SER A 27 2.97 -6.14 -8.16
C SER A 27 2.25 -6.61 -6.89
N GLU A 28 2.45 -5.92 -5.77
CA GLU A 28 1.76 -6.22 -4.50
C GLU A 28 0.23 -6.05 -4.65
N CYS A 29 -0.22 -5.01 -5.37
CA CYS A 29 -1.64 -4.82 -5.68
C CYS A 29 -2.24 -5.98 -6.49
N LEU A 30 -1.52 -6.48 -7.50
CA LEU A 30 -1.95 -7.65 -8.28
C LEU A 30 -1.98 -8.94 -7.45
N LEU A 31 -1.02 -9.11 -6.53
CA LEU A 31 -1.01 -10.21 -5.56
C LEU A 31 -2.32 -10.18 -4.74
N PHE A 32 -2.62 -9.07 -4.06
CA PHE A 32 -3.85 -8.94 -3.28
C PHE A 32 -5.11 -9.10 -4.13
N SER A 33 -5.12 -8.56 -5.36
CA SER A 33 -6.24 -8.71 -6.29
C SER A 33 -6.54 -10.18 -6.62
N SER A 34 -5.51 -11.01 -6.82
CA SER A 34 -5.67 -12.45 -7.06
C SER A 34 -6.28 -13.20 -5.87
N LEU A 35 -5.88 -12.83 -4.64
CA LEU A 35 -6.42 -13.38 -3.39
C LEU A 35 -7.89 -12.97 -3.20
N ILE A 36 -8.21 -11.70 -3.41
CA ILE A 36 -9.58 -11.18 -3.33
C ILE A 36 -10.46 -11.82 -4.40
N SER A 37 -9.97 -11.94 -5.63
CA SER A 37 -10.68 -12.60 -6.74
C SER A 37 -11.00 -14.05 -6.41
N THR A 38 -10.03 -14.79 -5.84
CA THR A 38 -10.25 -16.16 -5.36
C THR A 38 -11.33 -16.19 -4.27
N TYR A 39 -11.28 -15.28 -3.28
CA TYR A 39 -12.34 -15.18 -2.27
C TYR A 39 -13.72 -14.92 -2.91
N LEU A 40 -13.82 -14.01 -3.88
CA LEU A 40 -15.08 -13.69 -4.55
C LEU A 40 -15.64 -14.87 -5.35
N VAL A 41 -14.80 -15.62 -6.06
CA VAL A 41 -15.22 -16.81 -6.81
C VAL A 41 -15.76 -17.91 -5.90
N TYR A 42 -15.18 -18.08 -4.71
CA TYR A 42 -15.60 -19.09 -3.73
C TYR A 42 -16.61 -18.57 -2.70
N LYS A 43 -16.92 -17.26 -2.70
CA LYS A 43 -17.89 -16.64 -1.79
C LYS A 43 -19.28 -17.26 -1.98
N GLY A 44 -19.86 -17.80 -0.91
CA GLY A 44 -21.20 -18.41 -0.94
C GLY A 44 -21.26 -19.87 -1.40
N ARG A 45 -20.14 -20.49 -1.75
CA ARG A 45 -20.04 -21.94 -2.01
C ARG A 45 -19.89 -22.78 -0.72
N SER A 46 -19.77 -22.13 0.44
CA SER A 46 -19.67 -22.81 1.74
C SER A 46 -21.04 -23.31 2.18
N VAL A 47 -21.20 -24.64 2.23
CA VAL A 47 -22.49 -25.31 2.51
C VAL A 47 -22.69 -25.56 4.02
N VAL A 48 -21.63 -25.52 4.84
CA VAL A 48 -21.67 -25.83 6.30
C VAL A 48 -20.53 -25.09 7.06
N GLY A 49 -20.54 -23.75 7.10
CA GLY A 49 -19.53 -22.97 7.83
C GLY A 49 -20.15 -21.85 8.68
N PRO A 50 -19.50 -21.44 9.80
CA PRO A 50 -19.98 -20.33 10.61
C PRO A 50 -20.18 -19.09 9.76
N SER A 51 -21.27 -18.36 10.03
CA SER A 51 -21.63 -17.19 9.25
C SER A 51 -20.55 -16.11 9.44
N PRO A 52 -20.23 -15.27 8.43
CA PRO A 52 -19.22 -14.21 8.56
C PRO A 52 -19.43 -13.28 9.78
N HIS A 53 -20.69 -13.15 10.22
CA HIS A 53 -21.09 -12.38 11.40
C HIS A 53 -20.65 -12.99 12.74
N GLU A 54 -20.31 -14.28 12.79
CA GLU A 54 -19.85 -14.98 14.00
C GLU A 54 -18.32 -14.89 14.16
N ILE A 55 -17.60 -14.65 13.07
CA ILE A 55 -16.13 -14.61 13.02
C ILE A 55 -15.61 -13.17 13.07
N LEU A 56 -16.31 -12.24 12.40
CA LEU A 56 -15.93 -10.83 12.33
C LEU A 56 -16.58 -10.05 13.47
N ASN A 57 -15.80 -9.82 14.53
CA ASN A 57 -16.20 -8.94 15.61
C ASN A 57 -16.13 -7.48 15.12
N ILE A 58 -17.29 -6.90 14.78
CA ILE A 58 -17.43 -5.56 14.21
C ILE A 58 -16.64 -4.49 14.99
N PRO A 59 -16.76 -4.35 16.33
CA PRO A 59 -16.03 -3.30 17.03
C PRO A 59 -14.51 -3.49 16.98
N PHE A 60 -14.00 -4.72 17.06
CA PHE A 60 -12.56 -4.97 16.96
C PHE A 60 -11.99 -4.66 15.56
N THR A 61 -12.69 -5.07 14.50
CA THR A 61 -12.30 -4.76 13.12
C THR A 61 -12.37 -3.26 12.82
N SER A 62 -13.37 -2.56 13.36
CA SER A 62 -13.50 -1.11 13.21
C SER A 62 -12.38 -0.33 13.91
N VAL A 63 -11.98 -0.71 15.12
CA VAL A 63 -10.84 -0.07 15.82
C VAL A 63 -9.55 -0.28 15.03
N SER A 64 -9.28 -1.50 14.56
CA SER A 64 -8.10 -1.78 13.74
C SER A 64 -8.07 -0.95 12.46
N THR A 65 -9.24 -0.72 11.83
CA THR A 65 -9.36 0.14 10.65
C THR A 65 -9.12 1.60 11.01
N PHE A 66 -9.64 2.08 12.14
CA PHE A 66 -9.39 3.44 12.63
C PHE A 66 -7.89 3.67 12.86
N ASP A 67 -7.20 2.73 13.49
CA ASP A 67 -5.74 2.83 13.71
C ASP A 67 -4.95 2.86 12.39
N LEU A 68 -5.34 2.05 11.40
CA LEU A 68 -4.74 2.07 10.07
C LEU A 68 -4.97 3.40 9.33
N LEU A 69 -6.18 3.95 9.44
CA LEU A 69 -6.51 5.25 8.86
C LEU A 69 -5.74 6.38 9.54
N MET A 70 -5.64 6.35 10.87
CA MET A 70 -4.86 7.33 11.64
C MET A 70 -3.38 7.26 11.29
N SER A 71 -2.84 6.06 11.10
CA SER A 71 -1.45 5.85 10.64
C SER A 71 -1.21 6.46 9.24
N SER A 72 -2.14 6.25 8.29
CA SER A 72 -2.07 6.86 6.95
C SER A 72 -2.16 8.39 7.01
N LEU A 73 -3.07 8.94 7.83
CA LEU A 73 -3.19 10.38 8.04
C LEU A 73 -1.90 10.96 8.62
N MET A 74 -1.31 10.31 9.63
CA MET A 74 -0.09 10.78 10.28
C MET A 74 1.10 10.79 9.30
N MET A 75 1.21 9.80 8.42
CA MET A 75 2.21 9.76 7.36
C MET A 75 2.09 10.95 6.39
N VAL A 76 0.86 11.33 6.01
CA VAL A 76 0.63 12.50 5.13
C VAL A 76 0.93 13.82 5.86
N LEU A 77 0.56 13.93 7.14
CA LEU A 77 0.90 15.10 7.95
C LEU A 77 2.41 15.26 8.15
N ALA A 78 3.13 14.16 8.37
CA ALA A 78 4.58 14.15 8.46
C ALA A 78 5.21 14.61 7.12
N LEU A 79 4.70 14.11 5.99
CA LEU A 79 5.16 14.58 4.67
C LEU A 79 4.92 16.08 4.48
N ALA A 80 3.77 16.60 4.94
CA ALA A 80 3.46 18.02 4.87
C ALA A 80 4.39 18.87 5.76
N ALA A 81 4.79 18.37 6.93
CA ALA A 81 5.77 19.03 7.80
C ALA A 81 7.17 19.06 7.17
N VAL A 82 7.62 17.93 6.59
CA VAL A 82 8.89 17.84 5.86
C VAL A 82 8.92 18.80 4.67
N GLN A 83 7.83 18.92 3.92
CA GLN A 83 7.72 19.87 2.81
C GLN A 83 7.78 21.35 3.25
N ARG A 84 7.36 21.65 4.49
CA ARG A 84 7.45 22.98 5.10
C ARG A 84 8.83 23.25 5.73
N GLY A 85 9.72 22.26 5.74
CA GLY A 85 11.05 22.36 6.33
C GLY A 85 11.09 22.11 7.85
N ASP A 86 9.99 21.69 8.46
CA ASP A 86 9.92 21.36 9.89
C ASP A 86 10.39 19.91 10.11
N MET A 87 11.70 19.72 10.21
CA MET A 87 12.36 18.44 10.50
C MET A 87 12.73 18.31 11.98
N LYS A 88 11.77 18.55 12.90
CA LYS A 88 11.97 18.38 14.35
C LYS A 88 11.22 17.18 14.89
#